data_AF-A0A261XTL1-F1
#
_entry.id   AF-A0A261XTL1-F1
#
_cell.length_a   1.000
_cell.length_b   1.000
_cell.length_c   1.000
_cell.angle_alpha   90.00
_cell.angle_beta   90.00
_cell.angle_gamma   90.00
#
_symmetry.space_group_name_H-M   'P 1'
#
loop_
_entity.id
_entity.type
_entity.pdbx_description
1 polymer ?
#
loop_
_entity_poly.entity_id
_entity_poly.type
_entity_poly.pdbx_seq_one_letter_code
_entity_poly.pdbx_strand_id
1 'polypeptide(L)'
;LFALTTIGHIYQAWRLKKTFCWVLIMGGIWEVIAMGTRIIEIINSSNKSLNQTSFVFILLAPLWINAFCYIIVGRMIHFYMPDHQVAGIKGERVAMIFVLADISSFIVQLGGALIATGTGNNVSYNQTMTGLHVYTAGICYQEAVIIAVIVLLILFQLRLKHQSALGDKQSAYRLLIVLYSALTLITWRIAYRIVEYSSGTKTPLRNQISDNEWYLYVFDTGPMFLALVVFHLYHPGRVLVGENSEFPKLTKEEKRQKKEDKMLAKKEKRRLKAEKKLSAVSSLPLQDV
;
A
#
# COMPACT_ATOMS: atom_id res chain seq x y z
N LEU A 1 -14.31 18.41 -4.10
CA LEU A 1 -14.75 17.16 -3.42
C LEU A 1 -13.67 16.60 -2.50
N PHE A 2 -12.49 16.22 -3.01
CA PHE A 2 -11.39 15.69 -2.17
C PHE A 2 -11.01 16.59 -1.00
N ALA A 3 -10.96 17.92 -1.20
CA ALA A 3 -10.63 18.84 -0.11
C ALA A 3 -11.63 18.76 1.05
N LEU A 4 -12.93 18.67 0.76
CA LEU A 4 -13.97 18.54 1.76
C LEU A 4 -13.83 17.22 2.54
N THR A 5 -13.62 16.10 1.83
CA THR A 5 -13.39 14.80 2.50
C THR A 5 -12.10 14.79 3.32
N THR A 6 -11.04 15.43 2.86
CA THR A 6 -9.77 15.51 3.61
C THR A 6 -9.94 16.33 4.88
N ILE A 7 -10.62 17.48 4.81
CA ILE A 7 -10.96 18.30 6.00
C ILE A 7 -11.80 17.50 6.98
N GLY A 8 -12.81 16.76 6.50
CA GLY A 8 -13.62 15.89 7.34
C GLY A 8 -12.79 14.81 8.04
N HIS A 9 -11.80 14.22 7.36
CA HIS A 9 -10.91 13.20 7.94
C HIS A 9 -9.96 13.79 8.97
N ILE A 10 -9.48 15.02 8.75
CA ILE A 10 -8.69 15.77 9.73
C ILE A 10 -9.52 16.03 10.99
N TYR A 11 -10.77 16.48 10.85
CA TYR A 11 -11.67 16.70 11.97
C TYR A 11 -11.94 15.40 12.75
N GLN A 12 -12.19 14.29 12.04
CA GLN A 12 -12.41 12.98 12.67
C GLN A 12 -11.15 12.47 13.39
N ALA A 13 -9.97 12.62 12.80
CA ALA A 13 -8.70 12.23 13.41
C ALA A 13 -8.41 13.04 14.68
N TRP A 14 -8.68 14.35 14.66
CA TRP A 14 -8.54 15.22 15.83
C TRP A 14 -9.50 14.81 16.96
N ARG A 15 -10.78 14.58 16.63
CA ARG A 15 -11.80 14.17 17.63
C ARG A 15 -11.52 12.80 18.24
N LEU A 16 -11.08 11.83 17.43
CA LEU A 16 -10.91 10.44 17.85
C LEU A 16 -9.49 10.14 18.38
N LYS A 17 -8.56 11.11 18.29
CA LYS A 17 -7.16 11.01 18.76
C LYS A 17 -6.41 9.76 18.26
N LYS A 18 -6.81 9.20 17.11
CA LYS A 18 -6.19 8.00 16.54
C LYS A 18 -5.10 8.40 15.54
N THR A 19 -3.85 8.13 15.90
CA THR A 19 -2.65 8.54 15.15
C THR A 19 -2.52 7.90 13.76
N PHE A 20 -3.12 6.73 13.53
CA PHE A 20 -3.00 6.02 12.25
C PHE A 20 -3.85 6.62 11.12
N CYS A 21 -4.85 7.46 11.43
CA CYS A 21 -5.66 8.16 10.42
C CYS A 21 -4.85 9.18 9.60
N TRP A 22 -3.66 9.57 10.07
CA TRP A 22 -2.76 10.43 9.31
C TRP A 22 -2.41 9.86 7.93
N VAL A 23 -2.29 8.53 7.79
CA VAL A 23 -1.98 7.87 6.50
C VAL A 23 -3.10 8.13 5.48
N LEU A 24 -4.35 8.04 5.92
CA LEU A 24 -5.52 8.34 5.09
C LEU A 24 -5.60 9.83 4.73
N ILE A 25 -5.28 10.71 5.69
CA ILE A 25 -5.23 12.16 5.47
C ILE A 25 -4.18 12.51 4.42
N MET A 26 -3.00 11.88 4.46
CA MET A 26 -1.97 12.09 3.44
C MET A 26 -2.43 11.66 2.06
N GLY A 27 -3.09 10.51 1.93
CA GLY A 27 -3.73 10.11 0.67
C GLY A 27 -4.72 11.17 0.16
N GLY A 28 -5.58 11.67 1.04
CA GLY A 28 -6.54 12.73 0.70
C GLY A 28 -5.89 14.07 0.32
N ILE A 29 -4.78 14.47 0.95
CA ILE A 29 -4.02 15.67 0.57
C ILE A 29 -3.42 15.50 -0.82
N TRP A 30 -2.89 14.31 -1.13
CA TRP A 30 -2.25 14.05 -2.41
C TRP A 30 -3.28 14.03 -3.55
N GLU A 31 -4.50 13.52 -3.31
CA GLU A 31 -5.63 13.66 -4.25
C GLU A 31 -6.02 15.12 -4.48
N VAL A 32 -6.01 15.96 -3.43
CA VAL A 32 -6.29 17.39 -3.56
C VAL A 32 -5.24 18.09 -4.42
N ILE A 33 -3.96 17.79 -4.18
CA ILE A 33 -2.86 18.36 -4.96
C ILE A 33 -2.97 17.89 -6.41
N ALA A 34 -3.14 16.59 -6.65
CA ALA A 34 -3.33 16.01 -7.98
C ALA A 34 -4.43 16.71 -8.77
N MET A 35 -5.63 16.84 -8.20
CA MET A 35 -6.75 17.48 -8.87
C MET A 35 -6.57 19.00 -9.01
N GLY A 36 -5.95 19.65 -8.02
CA GLY A 36 -5.64 21.07 -8.07
C GLY A 36 -4.66 21.40 -9.19
N THR A 37 -3.57 20.65 -9.31
CA THR A 37 -2.58 20.84 -10.39
C THR A 37 -3.17 20.47 -11.75
N ARG A 38 -4.04 19.46 -11.82
CA ARG A 38 -4.79 19.08 -13.05
C ARG A 38 -5.69 20.22 -13.54
N ILE A 39 -6.42 20.89 -12.65
CA ILE A 39 -7.26 22.05 -13.03
C ILE A 39 -6.39 23.19 -13.58
N ILE A 40 -5.25 23.48 -12.94
CA ILE A 40 -4.33 24.52 -13.41
C ILE A 40 -3.73 24.15 -14.76
N GLU A 41 -3.43 22.87 -15.00
CA GLU A 41 -2.95 22.37 -16.29
C GLU A 41 -3.97 22.58 -17.41
N ILE A 42 -5.26 22.29 -17.16
CA ILE A 42 -6.34 22.49 -18.14
C ILE A 42 -6.45 23.97 -18.52
N ILE A 43 -6.27 24.88 -17.54
CA ILE A 43 -6.33 26.32 -17.78
C ILE A 43 -5.05 26.85 -18.44
N ASN A 44 -3.89 26.27 -18.14
CA ASN A 44 -2.58 26.74 -18.59
C ASN A 44 -1.70 25.59 -19.11
N SER A 45 -2.05 25.09 -20.30
CA SER A 45 -1.53 23.87 -20.94
C SER A 45 -0.05 23.92 -21.36
N SER A 46 0.64 25.06 -21.19
CA SER A 46 2.02 25.25 -21.65
C SER A 46 3.10 24.75 -20.67
N ASN A 47 2.73 24.37 -19.45
CA ASN A 47 3.69 24.02 -18.39
C ASN A 47 3.87 22.50 -18.22
N LYS A 48 4.88 21.92 -18.89
CA LYS A 48 5.24 20.49 -18.78
C LYS A 48 5.48 20.01 -17.35
N SER A 49 5.99 20.88 -16.47
CA SER A 49 6.23 20.57 -15.05
C SER A 49 4.94 20.30 -14.26
N LEU A 50 3.85 21.01 -14.57
CA LEU A 50 2.56 20.83 -13.91
C LEU A 50 1.90 19.51 -14.31
N ASN A 51 2.02 19.10 -15.57
CA ASN A 51 1.52 17.81 -16.05
C ASN A 51 2.24 16.64 -15.35
N GLN A 52 3.58 16.68 -15.28
CA GLN A 52 4.36 15.65 -14.59
C GLN A 52 4.00 15.57 -13.10
N THR A 53 3.80 16.72 -12.46
CA THR A 53 3.42 16.80 -11.04
C THR A 53 2.04 16.17 -10.81
N SER A 54 1.03 16.55 -11.60
CA SER A 54 -0.33 15.96 -11.53
C SER A 54 -0.29 14.45 -11.70
N PHE A 55 0.44 13.96 -12.70
CA PHE A 55 0.58 12.54 -12.97
C PHE A 55 1.16 11.78 -11.78
N VAL A 56 2.26 12.27 -11.20
CA VAL A 56 2.94 11.63 -10.06
C VAL A 56 2.01 11.56 -8.83
N PHE A 57 1.29 12.65 -8.52
CA PHE A 57 0.36 12.64 -7.38
C PHE A 57 -0.84 11.73 -7.60
N ILE A 58 -1.41 11.67 -8.81
CA ILE A 58 -2.50 10.74 -9.17
C ILE A 58 -2.07 9.28 -8.99
N LEU A 59 -0.81 8.95 -9.29
CA LEU A 59 -0.29 7.59 -9.11
C LEU A 59 -0.05 7.24 -7.64
N LEU A 60 0.45 8.20 -6.87
CA LEU A 60 0.87 7.94 -5.49
C LEU A 60 -0.27 8.03 -4.47
N ALA A 61 -1.28 8.88 -4.68
CA ALA A 61 -2.34 9.07 -3.70
C ALA A 61 -3.09 7.77 -3.33
N PRO A 62 -3.39 6.86 -4.27
CA PRO A 62 -4.01 5.57 -3.97
C PRO A 62 -3.14 4.64 -3.12
N LEU A 63 -1.80 4.71 -3.24
CA LEU A 63 -0.90 3.89 -2.42
C LEU A 63 -1.04 4.19 -0.93
N TRP A 64 -1.30 5.45 -0.57
CA TRP A 64 -1.59 5.84 0.81
C TRP A 64 -2.89 5.23 1.32
N ILE A 65 -3.93 5.21 0.48
CA ILE A 65 -5.23 4.64 0.83
C ILE A 65 -5.13 3.11 0.97
N ASN A 66 -4.36 2.45 0.10
CA ASN A 66 -4.01 1.02 0.23
C ASN A 66 -3.28 0.73 1.54
N ALA A 67 -2.22 1.50 1.82
CA ALA A 67 -1.44 1.36 3.05
C ALA A 67 -2.32 1.49 4.30
N PHE A 68 -3.27 2.42 4.28
CA PHE A 68 -4.24 2.57 5.36
C PHE A 68 -5.13 1.32 5.53
N CYS A 69 -5.63 0.73 4.44
CA CYS A 69 -6.37 -0.53 4.50
C CYS A 69 -5.53 -1.63 5.15
N TYR A 70 -4.27 -1.78 4.75
CA TYR A 70 -3.37 -2.82 5.29
C TYR A 70 -3.07 -2.63 6.78
N ILE A 71 -2.94 -1.38 7.23
CA ILE A 71 -2.80 -1.06 8.66
C ILE A 71 -4.03 -1.49 9.45
N ILE A 72 -5.23 -1.24 8.92
CA ILE A 72 -6.47 -1.67 9.56
C ILE A 72 -6.54 -3.19 9.61
N VAL A 73 -6.25 -3.91 8.51
CA VAL A 73 -6.20 -5.38 8.50
C VAL A 73 -5.25 -5.91 9.58
N GLY A 74 -4.04 -5.37 9.64
CA GLY A 74 -3.04 -5.76 10.65
C GLY A 74 -3.52 -5.53 12.08
N ARG A 75 -4.19 -4.42 12.34
CA ARG A 75 -4.79 -4.11 13.66
C ARG A 75 -5.96 -5.01 14.00
N MET A 76 -6.81 -5.35 13.03
CA MET A 76 -7.91 -6.29 13.24
C MET A 76 -7.39 -7.68 13.60
N ILE A 77 -6.36 -8.16 12.89
CA ILE A 77 -5.71 -9.43 13.20
C ILE A 77 -5.12 -9.41 14.61
N HIS A 78 -4.42 -8.34 14.99
CA HIS A 78 -3.83 -8.21 16.32
C HIS A 78 -4.89 -8.15 17.43
N PHE A 79 -6.00 -7.44 17.20
CA PHE A 79 -7.02 -7.22 18.23
C PHE A 79 -7.97 -8.41 18.42
N TYR A 80 -8.40 -9.06 17.34
CA TYR A 80 -9.45 -10.08 17.40
C TYR A 80 -8.94 -11.53 17.44
N MET A 81 -7.68 -11.79 17.04
CA MET A 81 -7.12 -13.14 17.03
C MET A 81 -6.29 -13.40 18.28
N PRO A 82 -6.52 -14.51 19.01
CA PRO A 82 -5.79 -14.81 20.26
C PRO A 82 -4.29 -15.03 20.03
N ASP A 83 -3.90 -15.54 18.87
CA ASP A 83 -2.50 -15.74 18.46
C ASP A 83 -1.95 -14.55 17.63
N HIS A 84 -2.74 -13.48 17.46
CA HIS A 84 -2.37 -12.25 16.75
C HIS A 84 -1.90 -12.47 15.30
N GLN A 85 -2.30 -13.59 14.68
CA GLN A 85 -1.86 -13.99 13.35
C GLN A 85 -2.97 -14.65 12.54
N VAL A 86 -2.88 -14.51 11.22
CA VAL A 86 -3.71 -15.24 10.24
C VAL A 86 -2.78 -15.72 9.14
N ALA A 87 -2.97 -16.96 8.68
CA ALA A 87 -2.12 -17.58 7.66
C ALA A 87 -0.61 -17.56 7.98
N GLY A 88 -0.24 -17.64 9.27
CA GLY A 88 1.15 -17.57 9.72
C GLY A 88 1.78 -16.17 9.70
N ILE A 89 1.01 -15.14 9.35
CA ILE A 89 1.46 -13.73 9.32
C ILE A 89 0.92 -13.00 10.55
N LYS A 90 1.83 -12.45 11.35
CA LYS A 90 1.47 -11.59 12.50
C LYS A 90 0.87 -10.27 12.02
N GLY A 91 -0.18 -9.80 12.68
CA GLY A 91 -0.88 -8.55 12.34
C GLY A 91 0.06 -7.33 12.23
N GLU A 92 1.08 -7.25 13.08
CA GLU A 92 2.13 -6.21 13.04
C GLU A 92 2.91 -6.15 11.72
N ARG A 93 3.06 -7.30 11.05
CA ARG A 93 3.86 -7.43 9.82
C ARG A 93 3.03 -7.27 8.56
N VAL A 94 1.71 -7.45 8.64
CA VAL A 94 0.78 -7.36 7.49
C VAL A 94 0.98 -6.03 6.76
N ALA A 95 0.80 -4.92 7.46
CA ALA A 95 0.96 -3.59 6.86
C ALA A 95 2.35 -3.39 6.26
N MET A 96 3.42 -3.81 6.96
CA MET A 96 4.79 -3.67 6.47
C MET A 96 5.03 -4.46 5.18
N ILE A 97 4.60 -5.72 5.11
CA ILE A 97 4.82 -6.60 3.96
C ILE A 97 4.11 -6.05 2.72
N PHE A 98 2.82 -5.74 2.85
CA PHE A 98 2.00 -5.31 1.72
C PHE A 98 2.34 -3.89 1.27
N VAL A 99 2.70 -2.97 2.18
CA VAL A 99 3.20 -1.64 1.78
C VAL A 99 4.54 -1.74 1.05
N LEU A 100 5.45 -2.62 1.48
CA LEU A 100 6.73 -2.81 0.78
C LEU A 100 6.51 -3.42 -0.62
N ALA A 101 5.54 -4.33 -0.76
CA ALA A 101 5.17 -4.88 -2.06
C ALA A 101 4.62 -3.77 -2.99
N ASP A 102 3.71 -2.92 -2.51
CA ASP A 102 3.18 -1.77 -3.26
C ASP A 102 4.28 -0.75 -3.62
N ILE A 103 5.26 -0.50 -2.75
CA ILE A 103 6.41 0.36 -3.08
C ILE A 103 7.24 -0.27 -4.19
N SER A 104 7.48 -1.58 -4.15
CA SER A 104 8.25 -2.26 -5.20
C SER A 104 7.50 -2.30 -6.53
N SER A 105 6.17 -2.45 -6.52
CA SER A 105 5.34 -2.35 -7.73
C SER A 105 5.40 -0.94 -8.33
N PHE A 106 5.34 0.08 -7.48
CA PHE A 106 5.44 1.47 -7.88
C PHE A 106 6.81 1.81 -8.52
N ILE A 107 7.91 1.25 -8.01
CA ILE A 107 9.23 1.43 -8.62
C ILE A 107 9.26 0.85 -10.05
N VAL A 108 8.65 -0.32 -10.28
CA VAL A 108 8.51 -0.91 -11.62
C VAL A 108 7.68 -0.01 -12.53
N GLN A 109 6.57 0.54 -12.00
CA GLN A 109 5.74 1.49 -12.74
C GLN A 109 6.53 2.74 -13.13
N LEU A 110 7.24 3.37 -12.19
CA LEU A 110 8.10 4.53 -12.48
C LEU A 110 9.15 4.22 -13.55
N GLY A 111 9.82 3.06 -13.46
CA GLY A 111 10.78 2.62 -14.48
C GLY A 111 10.14 2.50 -15.86
N GLY A 112 8.97 1.87 -15.95
CA GLY A 112 8.21 1.76 -17.20
C GLY A 112 7.78 3.13 -17.76
N ALA A 113 7.31 4.03 -16.91
CA ALA A 113 6.93 5.39 -17.30
C ALA A 113 8.13 6.18 -17.85
N LEU A 114 9.29 6.12 -17.18
CA LEU A 114 10.52 6.78 -17.64
C LEU A 114 11.02 6.25 -18.99
N ILE A 115 10.94 4.94 -19.21
CA ILE A 115 11.26 4.33 -20.51
C ILE A 115 10.28 4.82 -21.58
N ALA A 116 8.99 4.90 -21.25
CA ALA A 116 7.94 5.29 -22.17
C ALA A 116 8.05 6.76 -22.62
N THR A 117 8.49 7.65 -21.71
CA THR A 117 8.65 9.08 -21.98
C THR A 117 10.03 9.47 -22.51
N GLY A 118 11.06 8.66 -22.21
CA GLY A 118 12.45 8.87 -22.66
C GLY A 118 13.10 10.18 -22.22
N THR A 119 14.41 10.28 -22.39
CA THR A 119 15.23 11.47 -22.02
C THR A 119 15.94 12.09 -23.22
N GLY A 120 15.46 11.86 -24.45
CA GLY A 120 16.08 12.37 -25.69
C GLY A 120 15.08 12.66 -26.80
N ASN A 121 15.48 13.47 -27.78
CA ASN A 121 14.62 14.06 -28.82
C ASN A 121 13.95 13.07 -29.80
N ASN A 122 14.19 11.75 -29.70
CA ASN A 122 13.61 10.73 -30.58
C ASN A 122 13.30 9.42 -29.82
N VAL A 123 12.17 9.36 -29.11
CA VAL A 123 11.70 8.11 -28.49
C VAL A 123 11.01 7.26 -29.56
N SER A 124 11.54 6.07 -29.85
CA SER A 124 10.95 5.14 -30.82
C SER A 124 9.63 4.57 -30.30
N TYR A 125 8.67 4.29 -31.19
CA TYR A 125 7.41 3.62 -30.87
C TYR A 125 7.63 2.34 -30.06
N ASN A 126 8.62 1.52 -30.44
CA ASN A 126 8.93 0.26 -29.75
C ASN A 126 9.41 0.50 -28.32
N GLN A 127 10.14 1.59 -28.09
CA GLN A 127 10.59 1.99 -26.75
C GLN A 127 9.41 2.45 -25.90
N THR A 128 8.51 3.28 -26.46
CA THR A 128 7.28 3.68 -25.77
C THR A 128 6.43 2.47 -25.39
N MET A 129 6.23 1.51 -26.30
CA MET A 129 5.47 0.28 -26.01
C MET A 129 6.14 -0.56 -24.92
N THR A 130 7.46 -0.71 -24.97
CA THR A 130 8.20 -1.43 -23.94
C THR A 130 8.00 -0.79 -22.56
N GLY A 131 8.10 0.53 -22.47
CA GLY A 131 7.85 1.27 -21.23
C GLY A 131 6.41 1.09 -20.71
N LEU A 132 5.41 1.15 -21.58
CA LEU A 132 4.01 0.91 -21.21
C LEU A 132 3.75 -0.52 -20.75
N HIS A 133 4.39 -1.52 -21.35
CA HIS A 133 4.29 -2.92 -20.89
C HIS A 133 4.92 -3.11 -19.50
N VAL A 134 6.11 -2.53 -19.26
CA VAL A 134 6.75 -2.55 -17.94
C VAL A 134 5.88 -1.85 -16.90
N TYR A 135 5.32 -0.69 -17.26
CA TYR A 135 4.38 0.04 -16.42
C TYR A 135 3.14 -0.80 -16.07
N THR A 136 2.51 -1.42 -17.07
CA THR A 136 1.34 -2.28 -16.89
C THR A 136 1.66 -3.51 -16.04
N ALA A 137 2.84 -4.11 -16.21
CA ALA A 137 3.31 -5.22 -15.36
C ALA A 137 3.40 -4.80 -13.89
N GLY A 138 3.88 -3.58 -13.61
CA GLY A 138 3.89 -3.03 -12.26
C GLY A 138 2.48 -2.82 -11.68
N ILE A 139 1.48 -2.46 -12.49
CA ILE A 139 0.08 -2.38 -12.06
C ILE A 139 -0.49 -3.78 -11.77
N CYS A 140 -0.25 -4.76 -12.64
CA CYS A 140 -0.71 -6.14 -12.42
C CYS A 140 -0.10 -6.75 -11.15
N TYR A 141 1.17 -6.46 -10.88
CA TYR A 141 1.81 -6.88 -9.64
C TYR A 141 1.15 -6.23 -8.41
N GLN A 142 0.83 -4.92 -8.47
CA GLN A 142 0.07 -4.25 -7.41
C GLN A 142 -1.31 -4.88 -7.17
N GLU A 143 -2.03 -5.23 -8.24
CA GLU A 143 -3.34 -5.91 -8.12
C GLU A 143 -3.20 -7.27 -7.42
N ALA A 144 -2.18 -8.05 -7.77
CA ALA A 144 -1.92 -9.34 -7.13
C ALA A 144 -1.67 -9.20 -5.61
N VAL A 145 -1.01 -8.12 -5.19
CA VAL A 145 -0.80 -7.78 -3.77
C VAL A 145 -2.13 -7.50 -3.07
N ILE A 146 -3.02 -6.74 -3.69
CA ILE A 146 -4.36 -6.45 -3.15
C ILE A 146 -5.22 -7.70 -3.06
N ILE A 147 -5.22 -8.54 -4.10
CA ILE A 147 -5.92 -9.83 -4.08
C ILE A 147 -5.40 -10.70 -2.92
N ALA A 148 -4.09 -10.74 -2.68
CA ALA A 148 -3.53 -11.47 -1.55
C ALA A 148 -4.03 -10.93 -0.19
N VAL A 149 -4.22 -9.61 -0.05
CA VAL A 149 -4.83 -8.99 1.14
C VAL A 149 -6.30 -9.36 1.28
N ILE A 150 -7.06 -9.39 0.19
CA ILE A 150 -8.47 -9.83 0.19
C ILE A 150 -8.56 -11.28 0.65
N VAL A 151 -7.68 -12.16 0.15
CA VAL A 151 -7.59 -13.56 0.60
C VAL A 151 -7.28 -13.62 2.11
N LEU A 152 -6.33 -12.82 2.59
CA LEU A 152 -6.01 -12.75 4.02
C LEU A 152 -7.21 -12.30 4.86
N LEU A 153 -8.00 -11.33 4.37
CA LEU A 153 -9.24 -10.87 5.02
C LEU A 153 -10.32 -11.96 5.06
N ILE A 154 -10.46 -12.72 3.98
CA ILE A 154 -11.38 -13.87 3.94
C ILE A 154 -10.96 -14.93 4.96
N LEU A 155 -9.67 -15.25 5.04
CA LEU A 155 -9.14 -16.19 6.04
C LEU A 155 -9.37 -15.68 7.47
N PHE A 156 -9.16 -14.38 7.71
CA PHE A 156 -9.48 -13.74 8.98
C PHE A 156 -10.98 -13.87 9.31
N GLN A 157 -11.86 -13.61 8.34
CA GLN A 157 -13.31 -13.70 8.53
C GLN A 157 -13.77 -15.13 8.82
N LEU A 158 -13.25 -16.13 8.11
CA LEU A 158 -13.53 -17.54 8.37
C LEU A 158 -13.10 -17.92 9.78
N ARG A 159 -11.90 -17.51 10.18
CA ARG A 159 -11.39 -17.78 11.53
C ARG A 159 -12.21 -17.07 12.61
N LEU A 160 -12.66 -15.84 12.35
CA LEU A 160 -13.53 -15.06 13.24
C LEU A 160 -14.90 -15.73 13.47
N LYS A 161 -15.43 -16.45 12.47
CA LYS A 161 -16.68 -17.22 12.61
C LYS A 161 -16.52 -18.38 13.58
N HIS A 162 -15.43 -19.14 13.45
CA HIS A 162 -15.22 -20.39 14.18
C HIS A 162 -14.62 -20.22 15.58
N GLN A 163 -13.97 -19.09 15.87
CA GLN A 163 -13.33 -18.85 17.17
C GLN A 163 -14.13 -17.89 18.06
N SER A 164 -14.00 -18.05 19.37
CA SER A 164 -14.43 -17.05 20.36
C SER A 164 -13.50 -15.85 20.25
N ALA A 165 -13.90 -14.87 19.43
CA ALA A 165 -13.16 -13.62 19.26
C ALA A 165 -13.05 -12.89 20.60
N LEU A 166 -11.90 -12.28 20.88
CA LEU A 166 -11.63 -11.54 22.12
C LEU A 166 -12.37 -10.20 22.22
N GLY A 167 -13.27 -9.89 21.28
CA GLY A 167 -13.98 -8.61 21.22
C GLY A 167 -15.30 -8.69 20.46
N ASP A 168 -15.98 -7.55 20.35
CA ASP A 168 -17.28 -7.44 19.70
C ASP A 168 -17.22 -7.87 18.23
N LYS A 169 -17.80 -9.04 17.94
CA LYS A 169 -17.88 -9.62 16.59
C LYS A 169 -18.64 -8.68 15.64
N GLN A 170 -19.68 -7.98 16.11
CA GLN A 170 -20.47 -7.10 15.25
C GLN A 170 -19.64 -5.91 14.75
N SER A 171 -18.81 -5.36 15.63
CA SER A 171 -17.82 -4.33 15.29
C SER A 171 -16.78 -4.82 14.28
N ALA A 172 -16.27 -6.05 14.43
CA ALA A 172 -15.36 -6.64 13.46
C ALA A 172 -16.00 -6.79 12.07
N TYR A 173 -17.23 -7.31 11.99
CA TYR A 173 -17.93 -7.47 10.70
C TYR A 173 -18.23 -6.15 10.01
N ARG A 174 -18.61 -5.11 10.76
CA ARG A 174 -18.78 -3.77 10.19
C ARG A 174 -17.49 -3.27 9.54
N LEU A 175 -16.35 -3.45 10.21
CA LEU A 175 -15.06 -3.04 9.66
C LEU A 175 -14.60 -3.91 8.47
N LEU A 176 -14.95 -5.20 8.45
CA LEU A 176 -14.75 -6.05 7.29
C LEU A 176 -15.52 -5.55 6.06
N ILE A 177 -16.79 -5.15 6.23
CA ILE A 177 -17.59 -4.59 5.13
C ILE A 177 -16.93 -3.33 4.57
N VAL A 178 -16.47 -2.43 5.45
CA VAL A 178 -15.78 -1.19 5.05
C VAL A 178 -14.50 -1.51 4.25
N LEU A 179 -13.71 -2.47 4.71
CA LEU A 179 -12.48 -2.89 4.04
C LEU A 179 -12.76 -3.54 2.69
N TYR A 180 -13.72 -4.46 2.61
CA TYR A 180 -14.09 -5.08 1.33
C TYR A 180 -14.60 -4.04 0.34
N SER A 181 -15.44 -3.11 0.77
CA SER A 181 -15.91 -2.01 -0.07
C SER A 181 -14.75 -1.14 -0.58
N ALA A 182 -13.84 -0.73 0.30
CA ALA A 182 -12.68 0.08 -0.09
C ALA A 182 -11.74 -0.67 -1.05
N LEU A 183 -11.38 -1.92 -0.73
CA LEU A 183 -10.50 -2.73 -1.58
C LEU A 183 -11.14 -3.03 -2.95
N THR A 184 -12.45 -3.25 -3.01
CA THR A 184 -13.16 -3.45 -4.28
C THR A 184 -13.11 -2.19 -5.16
N LEU A 185 -13.30 -1.01 -4.57
CA LEU A 185 -13.19 0.27 -5.29
C LEU A 185 -11.76 0.51 -5.81
N ILE A 186 -10.75 0.14 -5.03
CA ILE A 186 -9.35 0.23 -5.45
C ILE A 186 -9.07 -0.75 -6.61
N THR A 187 -9.48 -2.02 -6.50
CA THR A 187 -9.35 -3.02 -7.57
C THR A 187 -10.04 -2.56 -8.85
N TRP A 188 -11.24 -1.97 -8.74
CA TRP A 188 -11.94 -1.41 -9.89
C TRP A 188 -11.10 -0.36 -10.62
N ARG A 189 -10.52 0.59 -9.88
CA ARG A 189 -9.63 1.62 -10.41
C ARG A 189 -8.39 1.00 -11.07
N ILE A 190 -7.80 -0.03 -10.46
CA ILE A 190 -6.64 -0.74 -11.01
C ILE A 190 -7.00 -1.48 -12.30
N ALA A 191 -8.16 -2.12 -12.38
CA ALA A 191 -8.64 -2.77 -13.59
C ALA A 191 -8.79 -1.75 -14.75
N TYR A 192 -9.37 -0.58 -14.48
CA TYR A 192 -9.41 0.52 -15.46
C TYR A 192 -8.00 0.91 -15.94
N ARG A 193 -7.04 1.07 -15.01
CA ARG A 193 -5.65 1.40 -15.35
C ARG A 193 -4.98 0.31 -16.20
N ILE A 194 -5.22 -0.97 -15.91
CA ILE A 194 -4.71 -2.07 -16.73
C ILE A 194 -5.28 -1.96 -18.16
N VAL A 195 -6.59 -1.76 -18.32
CA VAL A 195 -7.21 -1.59 -19.64
C VAL A 195 -6.64 -0.38 -20.37
N GLU A 196 -6.54 0.77 -19.70
CA GLU A 196 -6.02 2.01 -20.26
C GLU A 196 -4.60 1.85 -20.81
N TYR A 197 -3.70 1.19 -20.08
CA TYR A 197 -2.28 1.11 -20.44
C TYR A 197 -1.88 -0.16 -21.20
N SER A 198 -2.67 -1.25 -21.12
CA SER A 198 -2.48 -2.46 -21.93
C SER A 198 -2.83 -2.26 -23.40
N SER A 199 -3.67 -1.26 -23.72
CA SER A 199 -4.23 -1.05 -25.05
C SER A 199 -3.20 -0.64 -26.12
N GLY A 200 -1.97 -0.23 -25.78
CA GLY A 200 -1.00 0.28 -26.77
C GLY A 200 -1.44 1.61 -27.44
N THR A 201 -0.51 2.42 -27.94
CA THR A 201 -0.81 3.80 -28.40
C THR A 201 -1.56 3.91 -29.72
N LYS A 202 -1.86 2.79 -30.39
CA LYS A 202 -2.53 2.78 -31.71
C LYS A 202 -3.92 2.15 -31.71
N THR A 203 -4.42 1.69 -30.57
CA THR A 203 -5.77 1.11 -30.53
C THR A 203 -6.84 2.20 -30.46
N PRO A 204 -7.99 2.01 -31.14
CA PRO A 204 -9.13 2.91 -31.04
C PRO A 204 -9.61 3.13 -29.60
N LEU A 205 -9.45 2.12 -28.74
CA LEU A 205 -9.84 2.16 -27.34
C LEU A 205 -9.00 3.17 -26.52
N ARG A 206 -7.68 3.18 -26.70
CA ARG A 206 -6.78 4.14 -26.05
C ARG A 206 -7.07 5.56 -26.50
N ASN A 207 -7.31 5.77 -27.80
CA ASN A 207 -7.66 7.08 -28.33
C ASN A 207 -9.01 7.53 -27.76
N GLN A 208 -10.05 6.69 -27.75
CA GLN A 208 -11.34 7.04 -27.14
C GLN A 208 -11.26 7.34 -25.63
N ILE A 209 -10.40 6.64 -24.88
CA ILE A 209 -10.19 6.87 -23.44
C ILE A 209 -9.37 8.14 -23.19
N SER A 210 -8.32 8.36 -23.99
CA SER A 210 -7.43 9.52 -23.86
C SER A 210 -8.05 10.81 -24.39
N ASP A 211 -8.92 10.72 -25.40
CA ASP A 211 -9.60 11.85 -26.03
C ASP A 211 -10.81 12.30 -25.19
N ASN A 212 -11.31 11.45 -24.28
CA ASN A 212 -12.46 11.75 -23.42
C ASN A 212 -12.07 11.70 -21.95
N GLU A 213 -11.76 12.87 -21.37
CA GLU A 213 -11.31 12.98 -19.97
C GLU A 213 -12.32 12.44 -18.93
N TRP A 214 -13.60 12.31 -19.29
CA TRP A 214 -14.62 11.83 -18.35
C TRP A 214 -14.36 10.39 -17.87
N TYR A 215 -13.72 9.53 -18.69
CA TYR A 215 -13.38 8.17 -18.29
C TYR A 215 -12.41 8.18 -17.10
N LEU A 216 -11.41 9.07 -17.11
CA LEU A 216 -10.47 9.24 -16.00
C LEU A 216 -11.22 9.64 -14.72
N TYR A 217 -12.10 10.63 -14.80
CA TYR A 217 -12.81 11.12 -13.61
C TYR A 217 -13.77 10.08 -13.02
N VAL A 218 -14.46 9.31 -13.87
CA VAL A 218 -15.45 8.32 -13.41
C VAL A 218 -14.80 7.02 -12.96
N PHE A 219 -13.81 6.51 -13.69
CA PHE A 219 -13.26 5.17 -13.45
C PHE A 219 -11.95 5.16 -12.65
N ASP A 220 -11.23 6.26 -12.58
CA ASP A 220 -10.03 6.39 -11.74
C ASP A 220 -10.31 7.24 -10.50
N THR A 221 -10.75 8.47 -10.68
CA THR A 221 -10.92 9.43 -9.57
C THR A 221 -12.16 9.12 -8.72
N GLY A 222 -13.27 8.71 -9.34
CA GLY A 222 -14.53 8.38 -8.69
C GLY A 222 -14.41 7.29 -7.60
N PRO A 223 -13.83 6.11 -7.89
CA PRO A 223 -13.64 5.06 -6.91
C PRO A 223 -12.76 5.49 -5.73
N MET A 224 -11.72 6.29 -5.98
CA MET A 224 -10.85 6.80 -4.92
C MET A 224 -11.59 7.78 -4.00
N PHE A 225 -12.42 8.65 -4.56
CA PHE A 225 -13.30 9.51 -3.78
C PHE A 225 -14.29 8.69 -2.94
N LEU A 226 -14.95 7.70 -3.56
CA LEU A 226 -15.89 6.82 -2.85
C LEU A 226 -15.20 6.03 -1.74
N ALA A 227 -13.96 5.58 -1.92
CA ALA A 227 -13.20 4.89 -0.88
C ALA A 227 -12.97 5.82 0.34
N LEU A 228 -12.64 7.09 0.11
CA LEU A 228 -12.53 8.08 1.19
C LEU A 228 -13.86 8.34 1.91
N VAL A 229 -14.97 8.33 1.17
CA VAL A 229 -16.33 8.48 1.72
C VAL A 229 -16.74 7.26 2.56
N VAL A 230 -16.41 6.05 2.12
CA VAL A 230 -16.66 4.81 2.86
C VAL A 230 -15.98 4.86 4.24
N PHE A 231 -14.73 5.35 4.32
CA PHE A 231 -14.04 5.56 5.59
C PHE A 231 -14.60 6.72 6.43
N HIS A 232 -15.34 7.65 5.82
CA HIS A 232 -16.06 8.71 6.53
C HIS A 232 -17.29 8.17 7.28
N LEU A 233 -18.07 7.31 6.63
CA LEU A 233 -19.30 6.75 7.18
C LEU A 233 -18.99 5.83 8.38
N TYR A 234 -17.94 5.01 8.24
CA TYR A 234 -17.53 4.05 9.26
C TYR A 234 -16.07 4.25 9.61
N HIS A 235 -15.81 5.19 10.52
CA HIS A 235 -14.46 5.51 10.93
C HIS A 235 -13.85 4.36 11.78
N PRO A 236 -12.72 3.76 11.36
CA PRO A 236 -12.09 2.61 12.04
C PRO A 236 -11.71 2.92 13.49
N GLY A 237 -11.41 4.19 13.79
CA GLY A 237 -11.12 4.67 15.15
C GLY A 237 -12.29 4.60 16.14
N ARG A 238 -13.54 4.40 15.70
CA ARG A 238 -14.69 4.14 16.59
C ARG A 238 -14.86 2.66 16.93
N VAL A 239 -14.27 1.77 16.13
CA VAL A 239 -14.43 0.32 16.22
C VAL A 239 -13.25 -0.31 16.97
N LEU A 240 -12.04 0.21 16.73
CA LEU A 240 -10.80 -0.19 17.42
C LEU A 240 -10.60 0.64 18.70
N VAL A 241 -11.47 0.45 19.69
CA VAL A 241 -11.39 1.09 21.02
C VAL A 241 -11.11 0.01 22.07
N GLY A 242 -9.87 -0.03 22.58
CA GLY A 242 -9.43 -0.95 23.63
C GLY A 242 -7.94 -0.76 23.95
N GLU A 243 -7.50 -1.24 25.12
CA GLU A 243 -6.11 -1.13 25.63
C GLU A 243 -5.07 -1.76 24.67
N ASN A 244 -5.50 -2.73 23.84
CA ASN A 244 -4.70 -3.39 22.80
C ASN A 244 -4.99 -2.90 21.36
N SER A 245 -5.73 -1.79 21.20
CA SER A 245 -6.09 -1.25 19.87
C SER A 245 -4.94 -0.53 19.17
N GLU A 246 -3.89 -0.17 19.92
CA GLU A 246 -2.64 0.34 19.40
C GLU A 246 -1.56 -0.72 19.56
N PHE A 247 -0.78 -0.96 18.50
CA PHE A 247 0.43 -1.78 18.64
C PHE A 247 1.26 -1.18 19.78
N PRO A 248 1.68 -1.98 20.78
CA PRO A 248 2.47 -1.49 21.89
C PRO A 248 3.67 -0.75 21.32
N LYS A 249 3.74 0.55 21.56
CA LYS A 249 4.87 1.36 21.14
C LYS A 249 6.03 0.91 22.00
N LEU A 250 6.92 0.09 21.44
CA LEU A 250 8.18 -0.26 22.10
C LEU A 250 8.81 1.04 22.60
N THR A 251 8.95 1.14 23.92
CA THR A 251 9.55 2.26 24.61
C THR A 251 10.96 2.45 24.05
N LYS A 252 11.52 3.67 24.10
CA LYS A 252 12.88 3.92 23.60
C LYS A 252 13.90 2.94 24.22
N GLU A 253 13.68 2.55 25.47
CA GLU A 253 14.47 1.55 26.19
C GLU A 253 14.28 0.13 25.64
N GLU A 254 13.04 -0.32 25.40
CA GLU A 254 12.75 -1.63 24.81
C GLU A 254 13.28 -1.74 23.37
N LYS A 255 13.25 -0.65 22.59
CA LYS A 255 13.90 -0.59 21.26
C LYS A 255 15.42 -0.70 21.38
N ARG A 256 16.02 -0.13 22.43
CA ARG A 256 17.46 -0.19 22.70
C ARG A 256 17.86 -1.61 23.11
N GLN A 257 17.14 -2.22 24.05
CA GLN A 257 17.32 -3.61 24.48
C GLN A 257 17.16 -4.58 23.30
N LYS A 258 16.08 -4.48 22.52
CA LYS A 258 15.87 -5.36 21.35
C LYS A 258 16.94 -5.19 20.27
N LYS A 259 17.58 -4.02 20.18
CA LYS A 259 18.74 -3.76 19.31
C LYS A 259 20.02 -4.36 19.90
N GLU A 260 20.24 -4.22 21.20
CA GLU A 260 21.34 -4.83 21.96
C GLU A 260 21.27 -6.37 21.89
N ASP A 261 20.11 -6.98 22.14
CA ASP A 261 19.87 -8.42 22.03
C ASP A 261 20.13 -8.95 20.61
N LYS A 262 19.68 -8.22 19.58
CA LYS A 262 20.00 -8.55 18.18
C LYS A 262 21.50 -8.46 17.90
N MET A 263 22.20 -7.47 18.47
CA MET A 263 23.64 -7.35 18.33
C MET A 263 24.37 -8.48 19.05
N LEU A 264 23.94 -8.84 20.26
CA LEU A 264 24.48 -9.96 21.04
C LEU A 264 24.27 -11.29 20.29
N ALA A 265 23.05 -11.58 19.84
CA ALA A 265 22.75 -12.78 19.05
C ALA A 265 23.56 -12.84 17.73
N LYS A 266 23.81 -11.68 17.09
CA LYS A 266 24.66 -11.62 15.89
C LYS A 266 26.14 -11.86 16.23
N LYS A 267 26.64 -11.35 17.36
CA LYS A 267 28.01 -11.60 17.85
C LYS A 267 28.20 -13.05 18.24
N GLU A 268 27.25 -13.65 18.95
CA GLU A 268 27.27 -15.05 19.36
C GLU A 268 27.25 -15.99 18.15
N LYS A 269 26.38 -15.74 17.16
CA LYS A 269 26.40 -16.47 15.88
C LYS A 269 27.74 -16.36 15.14
N ARG A 270 28.42 -15.21 15.23
CA ARG A 270 29.76 -15.04 14.64
C ARG A 270 30.81 -15.82 15.43
N ARG A 271 30.74 -15.83 16.76
CA ARG A 271 31.66 -16.58 17.63
C ARG A 271 31.54 -18.09 17.39
N LEU A 272 30.32 -18.62 17.40
CA LEU A 272 30.05 -20.03 17.09
C LEU A 272 30.55 -20.43 15.69
N LYS A 273 30.42 -19.55 14.69
CA LYS A 273 30.99 -19.79 13.36
C LYS A 273 32.52 -19.80 13.37
N ALA A 274 33.16 -18.92 14.14
CA ALA A 274 34.61 -18.87 14.28
C ALA A 274 35.14 -20.11 15.02
N GLU A 275 34.50 -20.52 16.11
CA GLU A 275 34.83 -21.74 16.88
C GLU A 275 34.67 -23.00 16.01
N LYS A 276 33.60 -23.09 15.21
CA LYS A 276 33.43 -24.18 14.22
C LYS A 276 34.52 -24.18 13.15
N LYS A 277 34.96 -23.00 12.71
CA LYS A 277 36.05 -22.89 11.72
C LYS A 277 37.40 -23.27 12.33
N LEU A 278 37.66 -22.88 13.58
CA LEU A 278 38.90 -23.19 14.29
C LEU A 278 39.00 -24.69 14.63
N SER A 279 37.91 -25.30 15.11
CA SER A 279 37.84 -26.74 15.34
C SER A 279 38.03 -27.55 14.06
N ALA A 280 37.45 -27.12 12.93
CA ALA A 280 37.65 -27.76 11.63
C ALA A 280 39.11 -27.69 11.13
N VAL A 281 39.82 -26.59 11.43
CA VAL A 281 41.25 -26.44 11.08
C VAL A 281 42.13 -27.28 12.03
N SER A 282 41.80 -27.35 13.31
CA SER A 282 42.51 -28.17 14.29
C SER A 282 42.29 -29.68 14.13
N SER A 283 41.23 -30.10 13.43
CA SER A 283 40.94 -31.51 13.13
C SER A 283 41.57 -32.00 11.82
N LEU A 284 42.30 -31.15 11.09
CA LEU A 284 43.07 -31.60 9.93
C LEU A 284 44.29 -32.38 10.44
N PRO A 285 44.48 -33.65 10.02
CA PRO A 285 45.66 -34.41 10.42
C PRO A 285 46.90 -33.65 9.94
N LEU A 286 47.87 -33.48 10.84
CA LEU A 286 49.19 -32.98 10.49
C LEU A 286 49.71 -33.86 9.36
N GLN A 287 49.78 -33.32 8.14
CA GLN A 287 50.55 -33.95 7.08
C GLN A 287 52.01 -33.77 7.48
N ASP A 288 52.57 -34.80 8.09
CA ASP A 288 53.99 -34.93 8.37
C ASP A 288 54.77 -34.72 7.06
N VAL A 289 55.70 -33.75 7.10
CA VAL A 289 56.66 -33.39 6.04
C VAL A 289 57.77 -34.43 5.97
#